data_AF-A0A978S236-F1
#
_entry.id   AF-A0A978S236-F1
#
_cell.length_a   1.000
_cell.length_b   1.000
_cell.length_c   1.000
_cell.angle_alpha   90.00
_cell.angle_beta   90.00
_cell.angle_gamma   90.00
#
_symmetry.space_group_name_H-M   'P 1'
#
loop_
_entity.id
_entity.type
_entity.pdbx_description
1 polymer ?
#
loop_
_entity_poly.entity_id
_entity_poly.type
_entity_poly.pdbx_seq_one_letter_code
_entity_poly.pdbx_strand_id
1 'polypeptide(L)'
;MIFLDETAFWVGMIREMARSECGQKAFCLIPFYKGRKMTLIGAISSRRVVAKKAMIGSMKSEDFLDFVANDLVPQLKPGDVVVMDNLNIHKREGVAELIANAGARSRVFTTILTRLQSN
;
A
#
# COMPACT_ATOMS: atom_id res chain seq x y z
N MET A 1 -3.91 16.03 0.38
CA MET A 1 -4.23 14.75 -0.30
C MET A 1 -3.20 13.71 0.11
N ILE A 2 -3.68 12.52 0.43
CA ILE A 2 -2.92 11.37 0.90
C ILE A 2 -3.37 10.19 0.04
N PHE A 3 -2.42 9.52 -0.60
CA PHE A 3 -2.67 8.34 -1.42
C PHE A 3 -2.31 7.12 -0.62
N LEU A 4 -3.23 6.16 -0.56
CA LEU A 4 -3.05 4.90 0.11
C LEU A 4 -3.05 3.80 -0.93
N ASP A 5 -2.04 2.93 -0.87
CA ASP A 5 -1.88 1.80 -1.77
C ASP A 5 -1.18 0.64 -1.05
N GLU A 6 -1.37 -0.56 -1.61
CA GLU A 6 -0.78 -1.81 -1.14
C GLU A 6 0.15 -2.41 -2.19
N THR A 7 1.28 -2.95 -1.74
CA THR A 7 2.21 -3.68 -2.60
C THR A 7 2.73 -4.92 -1.90
N ALA A 8 2.89 -6.01 -2.64
CA ALA A 8 3.45 -7.23 -2.10
C ALA A 8 4.73 -7.62 -2.83
N PHE A 9 5.75 -8.01 -2.07
CA PHE A 9 7.03 -8.45 -2.59
C PHE A 9 7.54 -9.67 -1.84
N TRP A 10 8.40 -10.44 -2.49
CA TRP A 10 9.03 -11.60 -1.88
C TRP A 10 10.33 -11.17 -1.21
N VAL A 11 10.51 -11.50 0.08
CA VAL A 11 11.71 -11.12 0.83
C VAL A 11 12.98 -11.80 0.29
N GLY A 12 12.82 -12.93 -0.40
CA GLY A 12 13.91 -13.68 -1.02
C GLY A 12 14.24 -13.26 -2.45
N MET A 13 13.69 -12.15 -2.96
CA MET A 13 14.02 -11.67 -4.30
C MET A 13 15.50 -11.30 -4.37
N ILE A 14 16.18 -11.87 -5.36
CA ILE A 14 17.56 -11.55 -5.69
C ILE A 14 17.64 -10.89 -7.05
N ARG A 15 18.72 -10.14 -7.30
CA ARG A 15 19.07 -9.75 -8.66
C ARG A 15 19.61 -10.97 -9.39
N GLU A 16 18.95 -11.35 -10.49
CA GLU A 16 19.38 -12.47 -11.33
C GLU A 16 20.58 -12.10 -12.20
N MET A 17 20.79 -10.81 -12.44
CA MET A 17 21.84 -10.28 -13.31
C MET A 17 22.77 -9.34 -12.54
N ALA A 18 24.07 -9.55 -12.72
CA ALA A 18 25.13 -8.72 -12.17
C ALA A 18 26.15 -8.36 -13.26
N ARG A 19 26.88 -7.26 -13.07
CA ARG A 19 27.97 -6.84 -13.97
C ARG A 19 29.28 -6.91 -13.21
N SER A 20 30.34 -7.29 -13.92
CA SER A 20 31.72 -7.26 -13.44
C SER A 20 32.60 -6.69 -14.55
N GLU A 21 33.85 -6.38 -14.21
CA GLU A 21 34.85 -5.95 -15.18
C GLU A 21 35.09 -7.02 -16.25
N CYS A 22 35.60 -6.59 -17.41
CA CYS A 22 35.91 -7.52 -18.49
C CYS A 22 36.92 -8.58 -18.02
N GLY A 23 36.59 -9.86 -18.22
CA GLY A 23 37.41 -10.99 -17.78
C GLY A 23 37.19 -11.45 -16.33
N GLN A 24 36.35 -10.77 -15.55
CA GLN A 24 36.07 -11.11 -14.15
C GLN A 24 34.69 -11.76 -13.98
N LYS A 25 34.59 -12.72 -13.05
CA LYS A 25 33.29 -13.31 -12.67
C LYS A 25 32.55 -12.37 -11.71
N ALA A 26 31.23 -12.27 -11.88
CA ALA A 26 30.36 -11.63 -10.90
C ALA A 26 29.91 -12.66 -9.86
N PHE A 27 30.16 -12.40 -8.59
CA PHE A 27 29.73 -13.25 -7.48
C PHE A 27 28.62 -12.55 -6.70
N CYS A 28 27.61 -13.32 -6.28
CA CYS A 28 26.53 -12.83 -5.43
C CYS A 28 26.21 -13.88 -4.36
N LEU A 29 25.97 -13.42 -3.12
CA LEU A 29 25.48 -14.26 -2.05
C LEU A 29 23.97 -14.38 -2.17
N ILE A 30 23.49 -15.62 -2.32
CA ILE A 30 22.07 -15.92 -2.49
C ILE A 30 21.53 -16.52 -1.18
N PRO A 31 20.42 -16.00 -0.63
CA PRO A 31 19.76 -16.64 0.50
C PRO A 31 19.28 -18.04 0.13
N PHE A 32 19.56 -19.02 0.98
CA PHE A 32 19.21 -20.42 0.75
C PHE A 32 17.70 -20.68 0.66
N TYR A 33 16.89 -19.82 1.27
CA TYR A 33 15.43 -19.92 1.29
C TYR A 33 14.80 -18.91 0.34
N LYS A 34 13.69 -19.29 -0.33
CA LYS A 34 12.95 -18.44 -1.29
C LYS A 34 12.30 -17.18 -0.68
N GLY A 35 12.41 -16.99 0.63
CA GLY A 35 11.72 -15.94 1.37
C GLY A 35 10.23 -16.20 1.56
N ARG A 36 9.58 -15.28 2.25
CA ARG A 36 8.11 -15.24 2.40
C ARG A 36 7.56 -14.05 1.62
N LYS A 37 6.31 -14.13 1.17
CA LYS A 37 5.57 -12.98 0.65
C LYS A 37 5.36 -12.00 1.80
N MET A 38 5.68 -10.74 1.57
CA MET A 38 5.43 -9.63 2.50
C MET A 38 4.56 -8.60 1.80
N THR A 39 3.51 -8.17 2.47
CA THR A 39 2.63 -7.09 2.01
C THR A 39 2.98 -5.82 2.78
N LEU A 40 3.15 -4.73 2.06
CA LEU A 40 3.40 -3.40 2.57
C LEU A 40 2.22 -2.53 2.17
N ILE A 41 1.54 -1.97 3.16
CA ILE A 41 0.59 -0.88 2.96
C ILE A 41 1.29 0.44 3.26
N GLY A 42 1.08 1.43 2.40
CA GLY A 42 1.66 2.75 2.54
C GLY A 42 0.65 3.85 2.26
N ALA A 43 0.63 4.85 3.14
CA ALA A 43 -0.06 6.10 2.91
C ALA A 43 0.97 7.20 2.71
N ILE A 44 0.96 7.87 1.56
CA ILE A 44 1.91 8.91 1.19
C ILE A 44 1.20 10.21 0.84
N SER A 45 1.83 11.32 1.19
CA SER A 45 1.49 12.65 0.69
C SER A 45 2.63 13.17 -0.16
N SER A 46 2.42 14.27 -0.88
CA SER A 46 3.46 14.91 -1.71
C SER A 46 4.69 15.37 -0.92
N ARG A 47 4.60 15.44 0.41
CA ARG A 47 5.68 15.92 1.30
C ARG A 47 6.32 14.83 2.16
N ARG A 48 5.61 13.73 2.43
CA ARG A 48 6.06 12.72 3.40
C ARG A 48 5.32 11.39 3.23
N VAL A 49 5.94 10.34 3.75
CA VAL A 49 5.21 9.12 4.13
C VAL A 49 4.39 9.43 5.38
N VAL A 50 3.08 9.20 5.32
CA VAL A 50 2.13 9.48 6.40
C VAL A 50 2.08 8.31 7.37
N ALA A 51 1.89 7.10 6.84
CA ALA A 51 1.87 5.86 7.60
C ALA A 51 2.33 4.71 6.70
N LYS A 52 2.91 3.66 7.28
CA LYS A 52 3.28 2.43 6.58
C LYS A 52 3.24 1.24 7.51
N LYS A 53 2.83 0.08 7.02
CA LYS A 53 2.82 -1.17 7.79
C LYS A 53 3.22 -2.32 6.89
N ALA A 54 4.15 -3.14 7.36
CA ALA A 54 4.58 -4.35 6.67
C ALA A 54 4.10 -5.57 7.43
N MET A 55 3.63 -6.59 6.71
CA MET A 55 3.17 -7.84 7.29
C MET A 55 3.48 -9.04 6.40
N ILE A 56 3.68 -10.19 7.04
CA ILE A 56 3.96 -11.44 6.35
C ILE A 56 2.63 -12.03 5.84
N GLY A 57 2.59 -12.40 4.56
CA GLY A 57 1.41 -12.97 3.92
C GLY A 57 0.55 -11.93 3.20
N SER A 58 -0.67 -12.32 2.84
CA SER A 58 -1.66 -11.43 2.20
C SER A 58 -2.43 -10.67 3.28
N MET A 59 -2.71 -9.39 3.00
CA MET A 59 -3.49 -8.53 3.87
C MET A 59 -4.98 -8.89 3.83
N LYS A 60 -5.62 -8.95 4.99
CA LYS A 60 -7.07 -9.14 5.13
C LYS A 60 -7.77 -7.81 5.40
N SER A 61 -9.10 -7.82 5.33
CA SER A 61 -9.93 -6.66 5.65
C SER A 61 -9.80 -6.22 7.12
N GLU A 62 -9.56 -7.14 8.06
CA GLU A 62 -9.28 -6.79 9.46
C GLU A 62 -7.97 -6.00 9.59
N ASP A 63 -6.91 -6.51 8.97
CA ASP A 63 -5.58 -5.90 8.99
C ASP A 63 -5.60 -4.47 8.42
N PHE A 64 -6.43 -4.25 7.40
CA PHE A 64 -6.66 -2.95 6.79
C PHE A 64 -7.35 -1.98 7.73
N LEU A 65 -8.42 -2.42 8.40
CA LEU A 65 -9.12 -1.59 9.37
C LEU A 65 -8.16 -1.20 10.52
N ASP A 66 -7.37 -2.16 11.01
CA ASP A 66 -6.39 -1.92 12.06
C ASP A 66 -5.33 -0.91 11.64
N PHE A 67 -4.85 -0.97 10.38
CA PHE A 67 -3.93 0.02 9.84
C PHE A 67 -4.56 1.41 9.78
N VAL A 68 -5.81 1.51 9.30
CA VAL A 68 -6.51 2.79 9.22
C VAL A 68 -6.69 3.39 10.62
N ALA A 69 -7.16 2.59 11.58
CA ALA A 69 -7.43 3.06 12.93
C ALA A 69 -6.17 3.45 13.71
N ASN A 70 -5.14 2.60 13.68
CA ASN A 70 -3.99 2.75 14.58
C ASN A 70 -2.80 3.48 13.95
N ASP A 71 -2.61 3.38 12.63
CA ASP A 71 -1.44 3.93 11.95
C ASP A 71 -1.79 5.20 11.15
N LEU A 72 -2.92 5.20 10.43
CA LEU A 72 -3.29 6.30 9.54
C LEU A 72 -4.01 7.44 10.27
N VAL A 73 -5.12 7.15 10.96
CA VAL A 73 -5.97 8.16 11.62
C VAL A 73 -5.20 9.10 12.54
N PRO A 74 -4.26 8.64 13.40
CA PRO A 74 -3.48 9.53 14.26
C PRO A 74 -2.59 10.53 13.50
N GLN A 75 -2.32 10.27 12.22
CA GLN A 75 -1.47 11.09 11.37
C GLN A 75 -2.26 12.04 10.46
N LEU A 76 -3.60 11.89 10.41
CA LEU A 76 -4.49 12.73 9.61
C LEU A 76 -4.70 14.09 10.28
N LYS A 77 -4.92 15.10 9.44
CA LYS A 77 -5.36 16.42 9.88
C LYS A 77 -6.74 16.73 9.33
N PRO A 78 -7.55 17.54 10.04
CA PRO A 78 -8.81 18.03 9.50
C PRO A 78 -8.63 18.66 8.12
N GLY A 79 -9.49 18.28 7.17
CA GLY A 79 -9.43 18.71 5.77
C GLY A 79 -8.60 17.83 4.84
N ASP A 80 -7.85 16.85 5.37
CA ASP A 80 -7.14 15.88 4.53
C ASP A 80 -8.11 15.05 3.68
N VAL A 81 -7.63 14.64 2.51
CA VAL A 81 -8.36 13.77 1.59
C VAL A 81 -7.54 12.51 1.39
N VAL A 82 -8.06 11.39 1.85
CA VAL A 82 -7.47 10.05 1.69
C VAL A 82 -8.04 9.45 0.41
N VAL A 83 -7.17 9.12 -0.54
CA VAL A 83 -7.52 8.52 -1.82
C VAL A 83 -7.07 7.06 -1.81
N MET A 84 -7.99 6.14 -2.11
CA MET A 84 -7.79 4.69 -2.07
C MET A 84 -8.26 4.02 -3.37
N ASP A 85 -7.74 2.83 -3.65
CA ASP A 85 -8.26 1.88 -4.64
C ASP A 85 -9.73 1.51 -4.33
N ASN A 86 -10.50 1.18 -5.37
CA ASN A 86 -11.85 0.63 -5.34
C ASN A 86 -11.92 -0.88 -5.01
N LEU A 87 -10.92 -1.41 -4.32
CA LEU A 87 -10.90 -2.80 -3.88
C LEU A 87 -11.92 -3.02 -2.74
N ASN A 88 -12.57 -4.19 -2.73
CA ASN A 88 -13.58 -4.51 -1.71
C ASN A 88 -13.02 -4.48 -0.27
N ILE A 89 -11.72 -4.73 -0.11
CA ILE A 89 -11.01 -4.65 1.18
C ILE A 89 -11.05 -3.23 1.76
N HIS A 90 -11.06 -2.20 0.89
CA HIS A 90 -11.14 -0.79 1.30
C HIS A 90 -12.56 -0.30 1.59
N LYS A 91 -13.58 -1.09 1.24
CA LYS A 91 -15.01 -0.76 1.42
C LYS A 91 -15.62 -1.31 2.70
N ARG A 92 -14.80 -1.81 3.62
CA ARG A 92 -15.30 -2.32 4.90
C ARG A 92 -16.06 -1.20 5.63
N GLU A 93 -17.21 -1.57 6.20
CA GLU A 93 -17.94 -0.71 7.13
C GLU A 93 -16.98 -0.24 8.24
N GLY A 94 -16.97 1.06 8.52
CA GLY A 94 -16.11 1.69 9.52
C GLY A 94 -14.88 2.44 8.98
N VAL A 95 -14.32 2.10 7.81
CA VAL A 95 -13.12 2.82 7.28
C VAL A 95 -13.44 4.28 7.00
N ALA A 96 -14.55 4.54 6.32
CA ALA A 96 -14.98 5.90 5.99
C ALA A 96 -15.33 6.71 7.24
N GLU A 97 -15.96 6.06 8.23
CA GLU A 97 -16.34 6.68 9.50
C GLU A 97 -15.12 7.06 10.34
N LEU A 98 -14.12 6.18 10.44
CA LEU A 98 -12.86 6.46 11.13
C LEU A 98 -12.15 7.68 10.54
N ILE A 99 -12.10 7.78 9.20
CA ILE A 99 -11.49 8.91 8.50
C ILE A 99 -12.33 10.18 8.71
N ALA A 100 -13.66 10.07 8.66
CA ALA A 100 -14.57 11.20 8.89
C ALA A 100 -14.48 11.75 10.31
N ASN A 101 -14.39 10.87 11.32
CA ASN A 101 -14.21 11.24 12.73
C ASN A 101 -12.90 11.98 12.99
N ALA A 102 -11.87 11.76 12.16
CA ALA A 102 -10.63 12.53 12.17
C ALA A 102 -10.74 13.90 11.46
N GLY A 103 -11.92 14.25 10.95
CA GLY A 103 -12.15 15.48 10.16
C GLY A 103 -11.60 15.41 8.73
N ALA A 104 -11.25 14.21 8.24
CA ALA A 104 -10.76 13.97 6.89
C ALA A 104 -11.87 13.37 6.01
N ARG A 105 -11.63 13.32 4.69
CA ARG A 105 -12.57 12.75 3.72
C ARG A 105 -11.93 11.59 2.99
N SER A 106 -12.65 10.47 2.85
CA SER A 106 -12.23 9.37 1.98
C SER A 106 -12.75 9.58 0.55
N ARG A 107 -11.94 9.20 -0.43
CA ARG A 107 -12.30 9.13 -1.84
C ARG A 107 -11.77 7.82 -2.40
N VAL A 108 -12.59 7.17 -3.21
CA VAL A 108 -12.23 5.95 -3.90
C VAL A 108 -12.02 6.29 -5.38
N PHE A 109 -11.03 5.69 -6.03
CA PHE A 109 -10.89 5.80 -7.48
C PHE A 109 -12.10 5.18 -8.17
N THR A 110 -13.02 6.01 -8.66
CA THR A 110 -14.07 5.54 -9.56
C THR A 110 -13.44 5.30 -10.93
N THR A 111 -13.44 4.05 -11.40
CA THR A 111 -13.03 3.72 -12.77
C THR A 111 -13.84 4.54 -13.76
N ILE A 112 -13.19 5.38 -14.57
CA ILE A 112 -13.84 6.26 -15.56
C ILE A 112 -14.38 5.45 -16.78
N LEU A 113 -14.12 4.14 -16.88
CA LEU A 113 -14.48 3.33 -18.04
C LEU A 113 -15.97 2.97 -18.18
N THR A 114 -16.86 3.32 -17.24
CA THR A 114 -18.32 3.05 -17.35
C THR A 114 -19.16 4.25 -17.75
N ARG A 115 -18.56 5.36 -18.20
CA ARG A 115 -19.30 6.58 -18.61
C ARG A 115 -19.34 6.82 -20.12
N LEU A 116 -19.33 5.76 -20.94
CA LEU A 116 -19.51 5.84 -22.41
C LEU A 116 -20.61 4.92 -22.97
N GLN A 117 -21.48 4.34 -22.13
CA GLN A 117 -22.68 3.66 -22.61
C GLN A 117 -23.90 4.09 -21.81
N SER A 118 -24.46 5.25 -22.15
CA SER A 118 -25.88 5.61 -22.01
C SER A 118 -26.04 7.04 -22.53
N ASN A 119 -26.31 7.16 -23.83
CA ASN A 119 -27.05 8.26 -24.42
C ASN A 119 -27.87 7.68 -25.57
#